data_AF-A0AAG5D529-F1
#
_entry.id   AF-A0AAG5D529-F1
#
_cell.length_a   1.000
_cell.length_b   1.000
_cell.length_c   1.000
_cell.angle_alpha   90.00
_cell.angle_beta   90.00
_cell.angle_gamma   90.00
#
_symmetry.space_group_name_H-M   'P 1'
#
loop_
_entity.id
_entity.type
_entity.pdbx_description
1 polymer ?
#
loop_
_entity_poly.entity_id
_entity_poly.type
_entity_poly.pdbx_seq_one_letter_code
_entity_poly.pdbx_strand_id
1 'polypeptide(L)'
;MHPMKLLGTVCCLALALCRVEANRPAIANPSVIEFGTADAALVQCFDKTIYEFNRSPSAVSFISPKNINYVKVETLKPGLNGGVAAEITSGAIKKPNIVISLTEPAKRLLFRSNIRITMFCEK
;
A
#
# COMPACT_ATOMS: atom_id res chain seq x y z
N MET A 1 31.30 -7.89 64.11
CA MET A 1 29.85 -7.59 64.04
C MET A 1 29.57 -6.88 62.72
N HIS A 2 28.91 -7.56 61.77
CA HIS A 2 28.03 -6.88 60.79
C HIS A 2 26.71 -6.50 61.52
N PRO A 3 25.76 -5.72 60.96
CA PRO A 3 25.61 -5.14 59.60
C PRO A 3 25.40 -3.59 59.69
N MET A 4 25.16 -2.78 58.66
CA MET A 4 23.97 -2.80 57.81
C MET A 4 24.04 -1.73 56.71
N LYS A 5 23.56 -2.14 55.54
CA LYS A 5 23.40 -1.42 54.27
C LYS A 5 22.33 -0.33 54.38
N LEU A 6 22.53 0.78 53.67
CA LEU A 6 21.43 1.57 53.07
C LEU A 6 21.94 2.08 51.70
N LEU A 7 21.56 1.40 50.61
CA LEU A 7 20.44 1.81 49.74
C LEU A 7 20.75 3.18 49.09
N GLY A 8 21.23 3.29 47.86
CA GLY A 8 21.05 2.38 46.73
C GLY A 8 19.69 2.56 46.04
N THR A 9 19.07 3.74 46.04
CA THR A 9 17.72 3.88 45.43
C THR A 9 17.30 5.30 45.00
N VAL A 10 18.12 6.10 44.31
CA VAL A 10 17.60 7.38 43.71
C VAL A 10 18.19 7.68 42.31
N CYS A 11 18.42 6.66 41.48
CA CYS A 11 18.87 6.90 40.09
C CYS A 11 18.17 6.01 39.04
N CYS A 12 17.06 5.36 39.40
CA CYS A 12 16.35 4.46 38.48
C CYS A 12 14.93 4.93 38.10
N LEU A 13 14.41 6.02 38.67
CA LEU A 13 13.05 6.50 38.36
C LEU A 13 12.97 7.52 37.21
N ALA A 14 14.08 8.04 36.70
CA ALA A 14 14.07 9.05 35.63
C ALA A 14 14.23 8.48 34.20
N LEU A 15 14.49 7.17 34.04
CA LEU A 15 14.75 6.55 32.74
C LEU A 15 13.57 5.74 32.17
N ALA A 16 12.44 5.65 32.89
CA ALA A 16 11.28 4.87 32.46
C ALA A 16 10.32 5.64 31.52
N LEU A 17 10.66 6.84 31.05
CA LEU A 17 9.89 7.56 30.03
C LEU A 17 10.49 7.44 28.62
N CYS A 18 11.56 6.67 28.44
CA CYS A 18 12.07 6.37 27.12
C CYS A 18 11.22 5.29 26.44
N ARG A 19 10.36 5.76 25.53
CA ARG A 19 10.08 5.12 24.24
C ARG A 19 9.30 3.81 24.32
N VAL A 20 8.03 3.94 24.71
CA VAL A 20 7.02 3.18 23.96
C VAL A 20 6.74 4.00 22.71
N GLU A 21 7.65 3.93 21.72
CA GLU A 21 7.23 4.11 20.34
C GLU A 21 6.21 2.99 20.16
N ALA A 22 4.94 3.36 20.13
CA ALA A 22 3.87 2.41 19.89
C ALA A 22 4.21 1.73 18.56
N ASN A 23 4.79 0.53 18.64
CA ASN A 23 4.92 -0.42 17.56
C ASN A 23 3.50 -0.90 17.27
N ARG A 24 2.66 0.03 16.81
CA ARG A 24 1.39 -0.25 16.20
C ARG A 24 1.80 -0.91 14.90
N PRO A 25 1.54 -2.21 14.69
CA PRO A 25 1.88 -2.83 13.43
C PRO A 25 1.21 -1.99 12.34
N ALA A 26 2.02 -1.39 11.47
CA ALA A 26 1.53 -0.70 10.30
C ALA A 26 1.00 -1.80 9.36
N ILE A 27 -0.21 -2.30 9.65
CA ILE A 27 -1.00 -3.11 8.71
C ILE A 27 -1.60 -2.14 7.68
N ALA A 28 -0.72 -1.35 7.05
CA ALA A 28 -1.04 -0.38 6.03
C ALA A 28 -0.32 -0.90 4.78
N ASN A 29 -1.08 -1.35 3.79
CA ASN A 29 -0.49 -1.68 2.50
C ASN A 29 0.29 -0.46 1.98
N PRO A 30 1.35 -0.66 1.18
CA PRO A 30 2.09 0.46 0.62
C PRO A 30 1.14 1.33 -0.20
N SER A 31 1.37 2.64 -0.16
CA SER A 31 0.57 3.61 -0.93
C SER A 31 0.71 3.45 -2.44
N VAL A 32 1.79 2.80 -2.89
CA VAL A 32 2.05 2.47 -4.28
C VAL A 32 2.30 0.97 -4.38
N ILE A 33 1.58 0.30 -5.28
CA ILE A 33 1.80 -1.10 -5.65
C ILE A 33 2.13 -1.13 -7.14
N GLU A 34 3.16 -1.88 -7.48
CA GLU A 34 3.68 -1.96 -8.84
C GLU A 34 3.69 -3.41 -9.32
N PHE A 35 3.32 -3.59 -10.58
CA PHE A 35 3.44 -4.86 -11.28
C PHE A 35 4.29 -4.66 -12.53
N GLY A 36 5.30 -5.52 -12.72
CA GLY A 36 6.26 -5.37 -13.81
C GLY A 36 7.40 -4.43 -13.45
N THR A 37 8.02 -3.82 -14.47
CA THR A 37 9.20 -2.94 -14.29
C THR A 37 8.98 -1.67 -15.09
N ALA A 38 9.12 -0.52 -14.43
CA ALA A 38 9.06 0.78 -15.09
C ALA A 38 10.23 0.94 -16.07
N ASP A 39 9.93 1.44 -17.27
CA ASP A 39 10.93 1.68 -18.32
C ASP A 39 10.50 2.90 -19.15
N ALA A 40 11.46 3.78 -19.46
CA ALA A 40 11.25 5.01 -20.22
C ALA A 40 10.80 4.76 -21.68
N ALA A 41 11.00 3.54 -22.19
CA ALA A 41 10.50 3.11 -23.49
C ALA A 41 9.00 2.80 -23.49
N LEU A 42 8.36 2.61 -22.34
CA LEU A 42 6.93 2.36 -22.25
C LEU A 42 6.12 3.65 -22.40
N VAL A 43 4.90 3.51 -22.93
CA VAL A 43 3.95 4.62 -23.07
C VAL A 43 2.73 4.37 -22.22
N GLN A 44 2.21 5.42 -21.58
CA GLN A 44 0.95 5.31 -20.83
C GLN A 44 -0.17 4.94 -21.79
N CYS A 45 -0.83 3.81 -21.55
CA CYS A 45 -1.91 3.30 -22.40
C CYS A 45 -3.26 3.23 -21.66
N PHE A 46 -3.26 3.39 -20.34
CA PHE A 46 -4.47 3.43 -19.52
C PHE A 46 -4.24 4.29 -18.28
N ASP A 47 -5.25 5.08 -17.92
CA ASP A 47 -5.28 5.82 -16.65
C ASP A 47 -6.73 5.88 -16.16
N LYS A 48 -6.96 5.43 -14.92
CA LYS A 48 -8.28 5.44 -14.29
C LYS A 48 -8.14 5.76 -12.82
N THR A 49 -9.05 6.58 -12.32
CA THR A 49 -9.18 6.83 -10.88
C THR A 49 -10.47 6.20 -10.36
N ILE A 50 -10.36 5.42 -9.30
CA ILE A 50 -11.48 5.01 -8.44
C ILE A 50 -11.54 6.02 -7.31
N TYR A 51 -12.62 6.79 -7.23
CA TYR A 51 -12.78 7.78 -6.17
C TYR A 51 -13.11 7.12 -4.83
N GLU A 52 -12.77 7.81 -3.75
CA GLU A 52 -13.19 7.46 -2.40
C GLU A 52 -14.71 7.30 -2.32
N PHE A 53 -15.18 6.52 -1.35
CA PHE A 53 -16.58 6.12 -1.18
C PHE A 53 -17.18 5.26 -2.30
N ASN A 54 -16.41 4.89 -3.33
CA ASN A 54 -16.79 3.79 -4.22
C ASN A 54 -16.69 2.44 -3.49
N ARG A 55 -17.45 1.46 -3.99
CA ARG A 55 -17.54 0.12 -3.40
C ARG A 55 -16.23 -0.66 -3.53
N SER A 56 -15.86 -1.33 -2.45
CA SER A 56 -14.76 -2.28 -2.37
C SER A 56 -15.30 -3.70 -2.08
N PRO A 57 -14.73 -4.77 -2.67
CA PRO A 57 -13.68 -4.74 -3.69
C PRO A 57 -14.17 -4.20 -5.04
N SER A 58 -13.24 -3.72 -5.86
CA SER A 58 -13.51 -3.26 -7.23
C SER A 58 -12.50 -3.87 -8.19
N ALA A 59 -12.93 -4.15 -9.42
CA ALA A 59 -12.07 -4.70 -10.45
C ALA A 59 -11.92 -3.71 -11.61
N VAL A 60 -10.69 -3.59 -12.11
CA VAL A 60 -10.37 -2.81 -13.31
C VAL A 60 -9.83 -3.78 -14.36
N SER A 61 -10.56 -3.94 -15.45
CA SER A 61 -10.11 -4.68 -16.62
C SER A 61 -9.65 -3.72 -17.72
N PHE A 62 -8.61 -4.12 -18.43
CA PHE A 62 -8.13 -3.41 -19.60
C PHE A 62 -7.59 -4.39 -20.65
N ILE A 63 -7.88 -4.10 -21.92
CA ILE A 63 -7.34 -4.80 -23.09
C ILE A 63 -6.71 -3.74 -23.98
N SER A 64 -5.44 -3.96 -24.30
CA SER A 64 -4.60 -3.10 -25.12
C SER A 64 -4.26 -3.81 -26.44
N PRO A 65 -4.04 -3.06 -27.54
CA PRO A 65 -3.45 -3.62 -28.76
C PRO A 65 -1.97 -4.04 -28.58
N LYS A 66 -1.31 -3.62 -27.49
CA LYS A 66 0.09 -3.87 -27.17
C LYS A 66 0.23 -4.54 -25.82
N ASN A 67 1.38 -5.15 -25.54
CA ASN A 67 1.63 -5.75 -24.23
C ASN A 67 1.67 -4.68 -23.14
N ILE A 68 0.98 -4.96 -22.04
CA ILE A 68 0.99 -4.17 -20.82
C ILE A 68 2.19 -4.63 -20.00
N ASN A 69 3.23 -3.80 -19.87
CA ASN A 69 4.51 -4.19 -19.28
C ASN A 69 4.72 -3.63 -17.87
N TYR A 70 3.98 -2.59 -17.51
CA TYR A 70 4.06 -2.00 -16.18
C TYR A 70 2.70 -1.44 -15.76
N VAL A 71 2.34 -1.68 -14.51
CA VAL A 71 1.13 -1.15 -13.88
C VAL A 71 1.52 -0.55 -12.55
N LYS A 72 1.10 0.71 -12.34
CA LYS A 72 1.21 1.42 -11.07
C LYS A 72 -0.19 1.61 -10.49
N VAL A 73 -0.41 1.13 -9.27
CA VAL A 73 -1.61 1.41 -8.47
C VAL A 73 -1.19 2.32 -7.32
N GLU A 74 -1.72 3.52 -7.29
CA GLU A 74 -1.37 4.55 -6.32
C GLU A 74 -2.60 5.00 -5.54
N THR A 75 -2.54 4.89 -4.22
CA THR A 75 -3.53 5.47 -3.32
C THR A 75 -3.16 6.92 -3.07
N LEU A 76 -3.99 7.83 -3.57
CA LEU A 76 -3.80 9.27 -3.44
C LEU A 76 -4.20 9.71 -2.03
N LYS A 77 -3.27 10.34 -1.31
CA LYS A 77 -3.47 10.81 0.08
C LYS A 77 -3.92 9.66 1.02
N PRO A 78 -3.09 8.61 1.20
CA PRO A 78 -3.47 7.38 1.92
C PRO A 78 -3.79 7.58 3.42
N GLY A 79 -3.42 8.72 4.00
CA GLY A 79 -3.62 9.01 5.41
C GLY A 79 -2.99 7.94 6.32
N LEU A 80 -3.64 7.66 7.45
CA LEU A 80 -3.20 6.63 8.41
C LEU A 80 -3.68 5.21 8.03
N ASN A 81 -4.52 5.07 7.00
CA ASN A 81 -5.09 3.77 6.60
C ASN A 81 -4.16 3.00 5.64
N GLY A 82 -3.16 3.66 5.06
CA GLY A 82 -2.29 3.07 4.05
C GLY A 82 -2.92 3.04 2.67
N GLY A 83 -2.34 2.23 1.79
CA GLY A 83 -2.88 1.96 0.46
C GLY A 83 -3.93 0.85 0.42
N VAL A 84 -4.46 0.62 -0.77
CA VAL A 84 -5.29 -0.56 -1.05
C VAL A 84 -4.45 -1.80 -1.30
N ALA A 85 -5.03 -2.98 -1.10
CA ALA A 85 -4.48 -4.21 -1.65
C ALA A 85 -4.81 -4.26 -3.15
N ALA A 86 -3.83 -4.60 -3.98
CA ALA A 86 -4.00 -4.78 -5.41
C ALA A 86 -3.49 -6.16 -5.83
N GLU A 87 -4.21 -6.85 -6.69
CA GLU A 87 -3.85 -8.18 -7.20
C GLU A 87 -4.27 -8.32 -8.66
N ILE A 88 -3.43 -8.95 -9.47
CA ILE A 88 -3.80 -9.36 -10.83
C ILE A 88 -4.64 -10.64 -10.72
N THR A 89 -5.94 -10.55 -10.97
CA THR A 89 -6.86 -11.69 -10.88
C THR A 89 -7.11 -12.38 -12.22
N SER A 90 -6.73 -11.74 -13.34
CA SER A 90 -6.77 -12.34 -14.66
C SER A 90 -5.80 -11.62 -15.62
N GLY A 91 -5.35 -12.32 -16.65
CA GLY A 91 -4.28 -11.85 -17.53
C GLY A 91 -2.91 -11.86 -16.82
N ALA A 92 -1.96 -11.09 -17.33
CA ALA A 92 -0.63 -10.96 -16.75
C ALA A 92 0.11 -9.74 -17.30
N ILE A 93 1.22 -9.38 -16.65
CA ILE A 93 2.22 -8.47 -17.24
C ILE A 93 2.84 -9.14 -18.47
N LYS A 94 3.25 -8.34 -19.46
CA LYS A 94 3.72 -8.78 -20.80
C LYS A 94 2.63 -9.49 -21.62
N LYS A 95 1.36 -9.14 -21.39
CA LYS A 95 0.19 -9.60 -22.16
C LYS A 95 -0.70 -8.40 -22.52
N PRO A 96 -1.53 -8.52 -23.56
CA PRO A 96 -2.43 -7.44 -23.99
C PRO A 96 -3.62 -7.23 -23.06
N ASN A 97 -3.94 -8.18 -22.18
CA ASN A 97 -5.09 -8.11 -21.29
C ASN A 97 -4.68 -8.28 -19.82
N ILE A 98 -5.32 -7.51 -18.94
CA ILE A 98 -5.13 -7.59 -17.50
C ILE A 98 -6.42 -7.23 -16.75
N VAL A 99 -6.64 -7.89 -15.62
CA VAL A 99 -7.69 -7.54 -14.65
C VAL A 99 -7.03 -7.39 -13.28
N ILE A 100 -7.24 -6.24 -12.66
CA ILE A 100 -6.69 -5.91 -11.34
C ILE A 100 -7.85 -5.78 -10.36
N SER A 101 -7.83 -6.59 -9.30
CA SER A 101 -8.71 -6.45 -8.15
C SER A 101 -8.09 -5.50 -7.13
N LEU A 102 -8.90 -4.61 -6.60
CA LEU A 102 -8.54 -3.62 -5.61
C LEU A 102 -9.42 -3.82 -4.38
N THR A 103 -8.80 -4.00 -3.21
CA THR A 103 -9.50 -4.27 -1.95
C THR A 103 -9.03 -3.30 -0.88
N GLU A 104 -9.96 -2.62 -0.23
CA GLU A 104 -9.70 -1.77 0.91
C GLU A 104 -9.30 -2.64 2.13
N PRO A 105 -8.24 -2.29 2.87
CA PRO A 105 -7.86 -2.97 4.09
C PRO A 105 -9.00 -3.12 5.10
N ALA A 106 -8.89 -4.11 5.99
CA ALA A 106 -9.88 -4.41 7.02
C ALA A 106 -11.29 -4.74 6.49
N LYS A 107 -11.39 -5.25 5.25
CA LYS A 107 -12.66 -5.70 4.61
C LYS A 107 -13.75 -4.63 4.63
N ARG A 108 -13.36 -3.36 4.47
CA ARG A 108 -14.30 -2.24 4.42
C ARG A 108 -15.09 -2.29 3.11
N LEU A 109 -16.35 -1.88 3.19
CA LEU A 109 -17.26 -1.86 2.03
C LEU A 109 -16.94 -0.77 1.02
N LEU A 110 -16.26 0.29 1.45
CA LEU A 110 -15.97 1.48 0.65
C LEU A 110 -14.49 1.85 0.74
N PHE A 111 -13.94 2.35 -0.36
CA PHE A 111 -12.58 2.91 -0.36
C PHE A 111 -12.53 4.21 0.45
N ARG A 112 -11.44 4.39 1.22
CA ARG A 112 -11.22 5.59 2.05
C ARG A 112 -10.39 6.67 1.39
N SER A 113 -9.84 6.38 0.21
CA SER A 113 -9.00 7.30 -0.54
C SER A 113 -9.19 7.06 -2.03
N ASN A 114 -8.86 8.07 -2.83
CA ASN A 114 -8.84 7.93 -4.28
C ASN A 114 -7.70 6.99 -4.68
N ILE A 115 -7.94 6.10 -5.63
CA ILE A 115 -6.95 5.14 -6.14
C ILE A 115 -6.77 5.41 -7.61
N ARG A 116 -5.56 5.75 -8.02
CA ARG A 116 -5.19 5.92 -9.41
C ARG A 116 -4.48 4.67 -9.92
N ILE A 117 -4.95 4.16 -11.04
CA ILE A 117 -4.40 3.01 -11.75
C ILE A 117 -3.88 3.53 -13.06
N THR A 118 -2.56 3.45 -13.25
CA THR A 118 -1.92 3.85 -14.51
C THR A 118 -1.20 2.63 -15.07
N MET A 119 -1.46 2.31 -16.34
CA MET A 119 -0.81 1.20 -17.04
C MET A 119 0.02 1.72 -18.20
N PHE A 120 1.13 1.05 -18.44
CA PHE A 120 2.11 1.38 -19.45
C PHE A 120 2.36 0.18 -20.36
N CYS A 121 2.27 0.45 -21.65
CA CYS A 121 2.39 -0.54 -22.71
C CYS A 121 3.67 -0.32 -23.51
N GLU A 122 4.07 -1.36 -24.24
CA GLU A 122 5.07 -1.23 -25.30
C GLU A 122 4.61 -0.21 -26.35
N LYS A 123 5.58 0.47 -26.97
CA LYS A 123 5.34 1.39 -28.09
C LYS A 123 4.75 0.67 -29.32
#